data_AF-A0AAX6FR32-F1
#
_entry.id   AF-A0AAX6FR32-F1
#
_cell.length_a   1.000
_cell.length_b   1.000
_cell.length_c   1.000
_cell.angle_alpha   90.00
_cell.angle_beta   90.00
_cell.angle_gamma   90.00
#
_symmetry.space_group_name_H-M   'P 1'
#
loop_
_entity.id
_entity.type
_entity.pdbx_description
1 polymer ?
#
loop_
_entity_poly.entity_id
_entity_poly.type
_entity_poly.pdbx_seq_one_letter_code
_entity_poly.pdbx_strand_id
1 'polypeptide(L)'
;MASGGSAGVRSPAISLLLLLLCLLLLSLIYILSSSLPRNPNPKSNNLLPNPNPNPNPRLRVLVADLPRSLNYGLLDRYWSLPTPDSRIPTDPDSELRRSGAVSSGRSIHPPYPTNPLISQYSAEYWILGDLETPEAERLESSVAVRVDGSDGYDVVLVPFFATMSAELELGWGRKGGFGKKEGNGDFERQREVVERVVGSEAWKRSGGRDHVFVLTDPVAMWHVKKEIAPAILLVVDFGGWYKLDLKSSDGNSSHMIQHTQVSLLKDVIVPYTHLLPRLNLSENRHRNVLLYFKGAKHRHRGGLVREKLWDMLVNEPDIIMEEGFPNATGREQSIKGMRASEFCLHPAGDTPTSCRLFDAVLSLCIPVIVSDNIELPFEGMVDYYDFSVFVSVSNALQPGWLVDYLRGLSEGRKERLRQNMARVQPIFEYDNGRPGGIGPVPPDGAVNYIWRKVYQKLPMMREAIIREKRKPEGVSVPLRCHCS
;
A
#
# COMPACT_ATOMS: atom_id res chain seq x y z
N MET A 1 58.56 48.73 49.78
CA MET A 1 59.84 49.02 49.08
C MET A 1 60.28 47.76 48.38
N ALA A 2 60.13 47.72 47.05
CA ALA A 2 61.21 47.54 46.07
C ALA A 2 61.75 46.10 45.99
N SER A 3 62.07 45.47 44.87
CA SER A 3 61.87 45.66 43.41
C SER A 3 62.65 44.50 42.80
N GLY A 4 62.19 43.88 41.71
CA GLY A 4 63.03 42.87 41.05
C GLY A 4 62.35 42.18 39.87
N GLY A 5 62.01 42.93 38.82
CA GLY A 5 61.59 42.36 37.54
C GLY A 5 62.81 41.87 36.74
N SER A 6 62.77 40.62 36.27
CA SER A 6 63.64 40.14 35.20
C SER A 6 62.89 40.19 33.88
N ALA A 7 63.39 41.02 32.95
CA ALA A 7 62.89 41.10 31.59
C ALA A 7 63.21 39.80 30.82
N GLY A 8 62.16 39.05 30.44
CA GLY A 8 62.26 37.95 29.48
C GLY A 8 62.31 38.50 28.06
N VAL A 9 63.47 38.38 27.42
CA VAL A 9 63.71 38.72 26.01
C VAL A 9 62.78 37.88 25.14
N ARG A 10 61.75 38.51 24.54
CA ARG A 10 60.91 37.86 23.53
C ARG A 10 61.69 37.82 22.22
N SER A 11 62.10 36.62 21.81
CA SER A 11 62.81 36.41 20.55
C SER A 11 61.91 36.83 19.37
N PRO A 12 62.33 37.81 18.52
CA PRO A 12 61.51 38.33 17.43
C PRO A 12 61.14 37.26 16.38
N ALA A 13 61.87 36.15 16.34
CA ALA A 13 61.58 35.02 15.47
C ALA A 13 60.24 34.34 15.79
N ILE A 14 59.84 34.27 17.06
CA ILE A 14 58.59 33.61 17.47
C ILE A 14 57.38 34.47 17.08
N SER A 15 57.50 35.78 17.25
CA SER A 15 56.47 36.73 16.80
C SER A 15 56.31 36.74 15.28
N LEU A 16 57.41 36.60 14.53
CA LEU A 16 57.35 36.51 13.07
C LEU A 16 56.66 35.21 12.59
N LEU A 17 56.95 34.09 13.26
CA LEU A 17 56.35 32.79 12.95
C LEU A 17 54.83 32.78 13.20
N LEU A 18 54.39 33.38 14.32
CA LEU A 18 52.97 33.53 14.65
C LEU A 18 52.24 34.43 13.64
N LEU A 19 52.89 35.50 13.17
CA LEU A 19 52.32 36.39 12.16
C LEU A 19 52.14 35.66 10.81
N LEU A 20 53.15 34.88 10.40
CA LEU A 20 53.09 34.07 9.18
C LEU A 20 52.00 33.01 9.26
N LEU A 21 51.83 32.35 10.41
CA LEU A 21 50.76 31.36 10.62
C LEU A 21 49.38 32.01 10.53
N CYS A 22 49.22 33.21 11.10
CA CYS A 22 47.98 33.99 11.01
C CYS A 22 47.65 34.40 9.56
N LEU A 23 48.66 34.83 8.79
CA LEU A 23 48.48 35.20 7.38
C LEU A 23 48.10 34.00 6.51
N LEU A 24 48.70 32.83 6.79
CA LEU A 24 48.35 31.57 6.12
C LEU A 24 46.90 31.16 6.42
N LEU A 25 46.47 31.24 7.68
CA LEU A 25 45.08 30.95 8.09
C LEU A 25 44.08 31.92 7.42
N LEU A 26 44.39 33.21 7.37
CA LEU A 26 43.56 34.20 6.69
C LEU A 26 43.48 33.95 5.18
N SER A 27 44.58 33.56 4.54
CA SER A 27 44.60 33.20 3.12
C SER A 27 43.77 31.96 2.82
N LEU A 28 43.79 30.96 3.71
CA LEU A 28 42.99 29.74 3.58
C LEU A 28 41.49 30.04 3.72
N ILE A 29 41.11 30.90 4.68
CA ILE A 29 39.73 31.37 4.85
C ILE A 29 39.27 32.15 3.62
N TYR A 30 40.12 33.01 3.06
CA TYR A 30 39.79 33.75 1.84
C TYR A 30 39.55 32.80 0.65
N ILE A 31 40.42 31.82 0.44
CA ILE A 31 40.28 30.82 -0.63
C ILE A 31 38.98 30.02 -0.46
N LEU A 32 38.69 29.53 0.75
CA LEU A 32 37.45 28.81 1.08
C LEU A 32 36.19 29.68 0.88
N SER A 33 36.25 30.98 1.18
CA SER A 33 35.14 31.92 0.96
C SER A 33 34.93 32.26 -0.52
N SER A 34 36.00 32.25 -1.32
CA SER A 34 35.96 32.57 -2.75
C SER A 34 35.52 31.39 -3.64
N SER A 35 35.51 30.17 -3.11
CA SER A 35 35.09 28.95 -3.82
C SER A 35 33.59 28.62 -3.75
N LEU A 36 32.76 29.52 -3.21
CA LEU A 36 31.31 29.41 -3.33
C LEU A 36 30.87 29.80 -4.76
N PRO A 37 30.23 28.90 -5.54
CA PRO A 37 29.84 29.20 -6.91
C PRO A 37 28.82 30.36 -6.92
N ARG A 38 29.23 31.46 -7.56
CA ARG A 38 28.40 32.63 -7.83
C ARG A 38 27.42 32.27 -8.93
N ASN A 39 26.17 31.99 -8.57
CA ASN A 39 25.10 31.64 -9.50
C ASN A 39 24.76 32.85 -10.39
N PRO A 40 24.89 32.78 -11.73
CA PRO A 40 24.50 33.88 -12.60
C PRO A 40 22.97 33.91 -12.73
N ASN A 41 22.34 35.00 -12.30
CA ASN A 41 20.92 35.28 -12.57
C ASN A 41 20.67 35.32 -14.09
N PRO A 42 19.79 34.46 -14.66
CA PRO A 42 19.10 34.80 -15.89
C PRO A 42 17.85 35.62 -15.52
N LYS A 43 17.74 36.84 -16.04
CA LYS A 43 16.47 37.56 -16.10
C LYS A 43 15.50 36.75 -16.96
N SER A 44 14.64 35.95 -16.35
CA SER A 44 13.43 35.43 -16.99
C SER A 44 12.22 36.14 -16.39
N ASN A 45 11.43 36.78 -17.25
CA ASN A 45 10.10 37.26 -16.90
C ASN A 45 9.24 36.05 -16.55
N ASN A 46 9.15 35.73 -15.25
CA ASN A 46 8.22 34.71 -14.77
C ASN A 46 6.89 35.40 -14.46
N LEU A 47 5.88 35.10 -15.28
CA LEU A 47 4.49 35.00 -14.83
C LEU A 47 4.47 33.90 -13.74
N LEU A 48 4.66 34.30 -12.48
CA LEU A 48 4.43 33.42 -11.34
C LEU A 48 2.94 33.45 -11.00
N PRO A 49 2.26 32.29 -10.86
CA PRO A 49 0.97 32.26 -10.20
C PRO A 49 1.16 32.59 -8.72
N ASN A 50 0.22 33.39 -8.23
CA ASN A 50 0.12 33.89 -6.86
C ASN A 50 0.27 32.75 -5.82
N PRO A 51 1.22 32.83 -4.86
CA PRO A 51 1.31 31.85 -3.79
C PRO A 51 0.30 32.27 -2.72
N ASN A 52 -0.94 31.80 -2.83
CA ASN A 52 -1.78 31.65 -1.66
C ASN A 52 -1.50 30.24 -1.09
N PRO A 53 -0.68 30.10 -0.03
CA PRO A 53 -0.48 28.81 0.58
C PRO A 53 -1.69 28.57 1.48
N ASN A 54 -2.65 27.80 0.99
CA ASN A 54 -3.51 27.06 1.88
C ASN A 54 -2.56 26.19 2.75
N PRO A 55 -2.54 26.32 4.10
CA PRO A 55 -1.49 25.74 4.93
C PRO A 55 -1.42 24.21 4.86
N ASN A 56 -2.43 23.56 4.27
CA ASN A 56 -2.42 22.17 3.85
C ASN A 56 -3.04 22.04 2.45
N PRO A 57 -2.26 21.98 1.34
CA PRO A 57 -2.83 21.74 0.03
C PRO A 57 -3.47 20.35 -0.02
N ARG A 58 -4.80 20.30 -0.23
CA ARG A 58 -5.54 19.05 -0.47
C ARG A 58 -5.24 18.54 -1.88
N LEU A 59 -5.13 17.22 -2.02
CA LEU A 59 -5.03 16.55 -3.31
C LEU A 59 -6.34 16.77 -4.09
N ARG A 60 -6.27 17.45 -5.24
CA ARG A 60 -7.44 17.66 -6.10
C ARG A 60 -7.61 16.47 -7.02
N VAL A 61 -8.73 15.77 -6.87
CA VAL A 61 -9.00 14.52 -7.57
C VAL A 61 -10.16 14.73 -8.55
N LEU A 62 -9.88 14.59 -9.84
CA LEU A 62 -10.93 14.42 -10.83
C LEU A 62 -11.40 12.97 -10.79
N VAL A 63 -12.70 12.73 -10.80
CA VAL A 63 -13.25 11.37 -10.96
C VAL A 63 -13.55 11.16 -12.44
N ALA A 64 -12.95 10.15 -13.07
CA ALA A 64 -13.19 9.85 -14.48
C ALA A 64 -14.67 9.52 -14.72
N ASP A 65 -15.22 10.01 -15.83
CA ASP A 65 -16.61 9.76 -16.22
C ASP A 65 -16.78 8.30 -16.68
N LEU A 66 -17.18 7.44 -15.74
CA LEU A 66 -17.55 6.05 -16.00
C LEU A 66 -19.00 5.82 -15.58
N PRO A 67 -19.78 5.04 -16.36
CA PRO A 67 -21.15 4.71 -16.00
C PRO A 67 -21.19 3.93 -14.68
N ARG A 68 -22.26 4.14 -13.91
CA ARG A 68 -22.48 3.46 -12.62
C ARG A 68 -22.44 1.93 -12.72
N SER A 69 -22.74 1.36 -13.89
CA SER A 69 -22.61 -0.08 -14.18
C SER A 69 -21.20 -0.65 -13.98
N LEU A 70 -20.18 0.21 -13.91
CA LEU A 70 -18.77 -0.14 -13.68
C LEU A 70 -18.31 0.11 -12.24
N ASN A 71 -19.16 0.64 -11.35
CA ASN A 71 -18.87 0.81 -9.91
C ASN A 71 -19.99 0.29 -9.01
N TYR A 72 -20.78 1.15 -8.38
CA TYR A 72 -21.88 0.78 -7.48
C TYR A 72 -22.92 -0.13 -8.17
N GLY A 73 -23.05 -0.10 -9.49
CA GLY A 73 -23.89 -1.03 -10.25
C GLY A 73 -23.38 -2.48 -10.23
N LEU A 74 -22.07 -2.71 -10.02
CA LEU A 74 -21.55 -4.06 -9.77
C LEU A 74 -21.96 -4.58 -8.39
N LEU A 75 -22.12 -3.69 -7.41
CA LEU A 75 -22.70 -4.06 -6.12
C LEU A 75 -24.19 -4.38 -6.26
N ASP A 76 -24.97 -3.60 -7.01
CA ASP A 76 -26.37 -3.96 -7.29
C ASP A 76 -26.48 -5.34 -7.92
N ARG A 77 -25.61 -5.62 -8.90
CA ARG A 77 -25.53 -6.94 -9.53
C ARG A 77 -25.20 -8.02 -8.52
N TYR A 78 -24.22 -7.80 -7.64
CA TYR A 78 -23.90 -8.74 -6.56
C TYR A 78 -25.14 -9.03 -5.70
N TRP A 79 -25.85 -7.99 -5.25
CA TRP A 79 -27.02 -8.10 -4.38
C TRP A 79 -28.24 -8.71 -5.07
N SER A 80 -28.32 -8.63 -6.41
CA SER A 80 -29.39 -9.26 -7.20
C SER A 80 -29.14 -10.75 -7.52
N LEU A 81 -27.95 -11.29 -7.24
CA LEU A 81 -27.65 -12.69 -7.56
C LEU A 81 -28.52 -13.66 -6.74
N PRO A 82 -29.10 -14.69 -7.38
CA PRO A 82 -30.03 -15.62 -6.73
C PRO A 82 -29.32 -16.68 -5.89
N THR A 83 -28.04 -16.92 -6.16
CA THR A 83 -27.22 -17.94 -5.51
C THR A 83 -26.01 -17.31 -4.85
N PRO A 84 -25.49 -17.92 -3.78
CA PRO A 84 -24.26 -17.46 -3.17
C PRO A 84 -23.05 -17.77 -4.06
N ASP A 85 -21.92 -17.21 -3.67
CA ASP A 85 -20.63 -17.46 -4.31
C ASP A 85 -20.29 -18.96 -4.26
N SER A 86 -20.03 -19.54 -5.43
CA SER A 86 -19.78 -20.98 -5.57
C SER A 86 -18.50 -21.48 -4.89
N ARG A 87 -17.62 -20.56 -4.46
CA ARG A 87 -16.32 -20.85 -3.85
C ARG A 87 -16.39 -21.02 -2.32
N ILE A 88 -17.48 -20.62 -1.68
CA ILE A 88 -17.66 -20.72 -0.23
C ILE A 88 -18.86 -21.62 0.12
N PRO A 89 -18.79 -22.38 1.22
CA PRO A 89 -19.86 -23.31 1.60
C PRO A 89 -21.09 -22.62 2.20
N THR A 90 -20.96 -21.37 2.66
CA THR A 90 -22.00 -20.62 3.38
C THR A 90 -22.01 -19.18 2.93
N ASP A 91 -23.21 -18.61 2.75
CA ASP A 91 -23.39 -17.20 2.36
C ASP A 91 -23.49 -16.28 3.59
N PRO A 92 -22.45 -15.47 3.89
CA PRO A 92 -22.51 -14.53 5.01
C PRO A 92 -23.50 -13.39 4.76
N ASP A 93 -23.90 -13.15 3.51
CA ASP A 93 -24.80 -12.05 3.12
C ASP A 93 -26.27 -12.51 2.98
N SER A 94 -26.58 -13.76 3.36
CA SER A 94 -27.91 -14.37 3.14
C SER A 94 -29.06 -13.68 3.89
N GLU A 95 -28.81 -13.13 5.08
CA GLU A 95 -29.82 -12.35 5.82
C GLU A 95 -30.18 -11.07 5.09
N LEU A 96 -29.15 -10.33 4.64
CA LEU A 96 -29.34 -9.08 3.95
C LEU A 96 -30.01 -9.28 2.58
N ARG A 97 -29.64 -10.35 1.84
CA ARG A 97 -30.35 -10.77 0.61
C ARG A 97 -31.83 -11.06 0.86
N ARG A 98 -32.14 -11.86 1.90
CA ARG A 98 -33.52 -12.26 2.24
C ARG A 98 -34.38 -11.08 2.70
N SER A 99 -33.79 -10.11 3.37
CA SER A 99 -34.52 -8.93 3.85
C SER A 99 -35.09 -8.05 2.73
N GLY A 100 -34.57 -8.18 1.49
CA GLY A 100 -34.94 -7.32 0.36
C GLY A 100 -34.48 -5.86 0.50
N ALA A 101 -33.77 -5.52 1.58
CA ALA A 101 -33.38 -4.15 1.89
C ALA A 101 -32.43 -3.55 0.85
N VAL A 102 -31.60 -4.39 0.21
CA VAL A 102 -30.56 -3.95 -0.72
C VAL A 102 -30.90 -4.26 -2.19
N SER A 103 -31.70 -5.28 -2.46
CA SER A 103 -32.04 -5.73 -3.82
C SER A 103 -33.09 -4.87 -4.54
N SER A 104 -33.66 -3.86 -3.88
CA SER A 104 -34.72 -3.02 -4.46
C SER A 104 -34.22 -1.94 -5.43
N GLY A 105 -32.91 -1.84 -5.70
CA GLY A 105 -32.33 -0.77 -6.54
C GLY A 105 -32.57 0.64 -6.00
N ARG A 106 -33.04 0.76 -4.74
CA ARG A 106 -33.37 2.04 -4.09
C ARG A 106 -32.17 2.70 -3.43
N SER A 107 -31.12 1.95 -3.09
CA SER A 107 -29.91 2.52 -2.49
C SER A 107 -28.98 3.03 -3.58
N ILE A 108 -28.72 4.33 -3.58
CA ILE A 108 -27.73 4.95 -4.47
C ILE A 108 -26.34 4.35 -4.22
N HIS A 109 -26.03 4.05 -2.95
CA HIS A 109 -24.79 3.46 -2.46
C HIS A 109 -25.08 2.15 -1.71
N PRO A 110 -25.10 1.00 -2.41
CA PRO A 110 -25.29 -0.30 -1.76
C PRO A 110 -24.15 -0.61 -0.78
N PRO A 111 -24.40 -1.35 0.31
CA PRO A 111 -23.34 -1.79 1.20
C PRO A 111 -22.36 -2.71 0.46
N TYR A 112 -21.08 -2.66 0.85
CA TYR A 112 -20.09 -3.61 0.35
C TYR A 112 -20.34 -5.02 0.92
N PRO A 113 -20.12 -6.10 0.16
CA PRO A 113 -20.40 -7.46 0.62
C PRO A 113 -19.55 -7.88 1.82
N THR A 114 -20.10 -8.72 2.69
CA THR A 114 -19.34 -9.30 3.82
C THR A 114 -18.64 -10.61 3.46
N ASN A 115 -18.90 -11.16 2.25
CA ASN A 115 -18.18 -12.31 1.70
C ASN A 115 -16.66 -12.16 1.88
N PRO A 116 -16.00 -13.05 2.65
CA PRO A 116 -14.58 -12.89 3.02
C PRO A 116 -13.61 -12.97 1.83
N LEU A 117 -14.04 -13.54 0.69
CA LEU A 117 -13.23 -13.53 -0.53
C LEU A 117 -13.22 -12.15 -1.20
N ILE A 118 -14.25 -11.34 -0.96
CA ILE A 118 -14.48 -10.03 -1.59
C ILE A 118 -14.14 -8.88 -0.64
N SER A 119 -14.61 -8.94 0.62
CA SER A 119 -14.57 -7.84 1.59
C SER A 119 -13.16 -7.33 1.92
N GLN A 120 -12.17 -8.22 1.88
CA GLN A 120 -10.75 -7.90 2.11
C GLN A 120 -10.16 -6.95 1.04
N TYR A 121 -10.84 -6.76 -0.08
CA TYR A 121 -10.39 -6.00 -1.25
C TYR A 121 -11.25 -4.74 -1.52
N SER A 122 -11.82 -4.15 -0.47
CA SER A 122 -12.84 -3.10 -0.56
C SER A 122 -12.32 -1.67 -0.79
N ALA A 123 -11.02 -1.44 -1.03
CA ALA A 123 -10.46 -0.10 -1.09
C ALA A 123 -11.15 0.82 -2.11
N GLU A 124 -11.51 0.29 -3.28
CA GLU A 124 -12.20 1.03 -4.35
C GLU A 124 -13.51 1.67 -3.89
N TYR A 125 -14.26 0.95 -3.04
CA TYR A 125 -15.54 1.39 -2.49
C TYR A 125 -15.36 2.54 -1.49
N TRP A 126 -14.38 2.44 -0.59
CA TRP A 126 -14.12 3.47 0.43
C TRP A 126 -13.47 4.72 -0.16
N ILE A 127 -12.58 4.57 -1.13
CA ILE A 127 -11.92 5.67 -1.84
C ILE A 127 -12.94 6.47 -2.65
N LEU A 128 -13.82 5.79 -3.40
CA LEU A 128 -14.88 6.48 -4.13
C LEU A 128 -15.89 7.11 -3.16
N GLY A 129 -16.28 6.38 -2.10
CA GLY A 129 -17.21 6.89 -1.09
C GLY A 129 -16.72 8.16 -0.39
N ASP A 130 -15.41 8.27 -0.14
CA ASP A 130 -14.78 9.50 0.31
C ASP A 130 -15.05 10.65 -0.67
N LEU A 131 -14.73 10.49 -1.96
CA LEU A 131 -14.93 11.54 -2.97
C LEU A 131 -16.40 11.86 -3.28
N GLU A 132 -17.31 10.92 -3.07
CA GLU A 132 -18.77 11.11 -3.19
C GLU A 132 -19.39 11.75 -1.93
N THR A 133 -18.67 11.82 -0.83
CA THR A 133 -19.16 12.47 0.41
C THR A 133 -19.30 13.98 0.19
N PRO A 134 -20.48 14.58 0.45
CA PRO A 134 -20.71 16.01 0.28
C PRO A 134 -19.69 16.85 1.05
N GLU A 135 -19.18 17.93 0.45
CA GLU A 135 -18.10 18.74 1.05
C GLU A 135 -18.44 19.24 2.47
N ALA A 136 -19.71 19.60 2.72
CA ALA A 136 -20.20 20.03 4.03
C ALA A 136 -20.13 18.94 5.12
N GLU A 137 -20.05 17.67 4.74
CA GLU A 137 -19.95 16.51 5.64
C GLU A 137 -18.52 15.98 5.79
N ARG A 138 -17.56 16.50 4.99
CA ARG A 138 -16.16 16.09 5.05
C ARG A 138 -15.46 16.75 6.24
N LEU A 139 -14.51 16.03 6.84
CA LEU A 139 -13.68 16.59 7.90
C LEU A 139 -12.65 17.57 7.34
N GLU A 140 -12.24 18.54 8.16
CA GLU A 140 -11.12 19.42 7.80
C GLU A 140 -9.84 18.63 7.50
N SER A 141 -9.66 17.49 8.18
CA SER A 141 -8.54 16.57 8.02
C SER A 141 -8.56 15.75 6.72
N SER A 142 -9.63 15.80 5.92
CA SER A 142 -9.67 15.15 4.61
C SER A 142 -8.57 15.72 3.72
N VAL A 143 -7.68 14.84 3.26
CA VAL A 143 -6.49 15.24 2.50
C VAL A 143 -6.73 15.28 0.99
N ALA A 144 -7.89 14.79 0.53
CA ALA A 144 -8.32 14.81 -0.86
C ALA A 144 -9.67 15.51 -1.00
N VAL A 145 -9.86 16.16 -2.15
CA VAL A 145 -11.08 16.85 -2.53
C VAL A 145 -11.42 16.50 -3.97
N ARG A 146 -12.69 16.16 -4.21
CA ARG A 146 -13.21 16.00 -5.56
C ARG A 146 -13.31 17.36 -6.23
N VAL A 147 -12.84 17.46 -7.46
CA VAL A 147 -12.93 18.69 -8.26
C VAL A 147 -13.52 18.40 -9.63
N ASP A 148 -14.06 19.44 -10.25
CA ASP A 148 -14.51 19.39 -11.63
C ASP A 148 -13.33 19.61 -12.59
N GLY A 149 -13.48 19.16 -13.84
CA GLY A 149 -12.42 19.25 -14.85
C GLY A 149 -11.95 20.68 -15.15
N SER A 150 -12.81 21.69 -14.91
CA SER A 150 -12.52 23.11 -15.08
C SER A 150 -11.56 23.68 -14.03
N ASP A 151 -11.54 23.11 -12.82
CA ASP A 151 -10.89 23.70 -11.66
C ASP A 151 -9.41 23.31 -11.55
N GLY A 152 -8.95 22.48 -12.49
CA GLY A 152 -7.63 21.87 -12.49
C GLY A 152 -7.51 20.80 -11.40
N TYR A 153 -6.90 19.68 -11.77
CA TYR A 153 -6.76 18.51 -10.90
C TYR A 153 -5.31 18.02 -10.87
N ASP A 154 -4.97 17.34 -9.79
CA ASP A 154 -3.64 16.76 -9.58
C ASP A 154 -3.59 15.31 -10.07
N VAL A 155 -4.69 14.56 -9.89
CA VAL A 155 -4.85 13.17 -10.34
C VAL A 155 -6.26 12.92 -10.85
N VAL A 156 -6.42 11.83 -11.60
CA VAL A 156 -7.70 11.29 -12.05
C VAL A 156 -7.94 9.94 -11.39
N LEU A 157 -8.92 9.83 -10.48
CA LEU A 157 -9.36 8.52 -10.02
C LEU A 157 -10.18 7.86 -11.13
N VAL A 158 -9.85 6.61 -11.47
CA VAL A 158 -10.68 5.77 -12.33
C VAL A 158 -11.63 4.96 -11.44
N PRO A 159 -12.93 5.33 -11.36
CA PRO A 159 -13.88 4.71 -10.42
C PRO A 159 -14.43 3.40 -10.99
N PHE A 160 -13.56 2.45 -11.30
CA PHE A 160 -13.94 1.09 -11.69
C PHE A 160 -13.81 0.18 -10.48
N PHE A 161 -14.88 -0.54 -10.13
CA PHE A 161 -14.82 -1.55 -9.07
C PHE A 161 -14.23 -2.85 -9.63
N ALA A 162 -12.92 -2.83 -9.88
CA ALA A 162 -12.17 -3.89 -10.54
C ALA A 162 -12.18 -5.19 -9.74
N THR A 163 -12.13 -5.11 -8.42
CA THR A 163 -12.27 -6.29 -7.55
C THR A 163 -13.66 -6.90 -7.72
N MET A 164 -14.72 -6.09 -7.61
CA MET A 164 -16.08 -6.60 -7.80
C MET A 164 -16.27 -7.23 -9.17
N SER A 165 -15.71 -6.61 -10.22
CA SER A 165 -15.77 -7.14 -11.58
C SER A 165 -15.14 -8.53 -11.69
N ALA A 166 -13.94 -8.71 -11.14
CA ALA A 166 -13.22 -9.98 -11.18
C ALA A 166 -13.89 -11.06 -10.31
N GLU A 167 -14.32 -10.70 -9.10
CA GLU A 167 -14.94 -11.62 -8.15
C GLU A 167 -16.31 -12.12 -8.63
N LEU A 168 -17.08 -11.28 -9.34
CA LEU A 168 -18.31 -11.71 -10.01
C LEU A 168 -18.04 -12.80 -11.07
N GLU A 169 -16.96 -12.66 -11.85
CA GLU A 169 -16.57 -13.67 -12.84
C GLU A 169 -16.02 -14.95 -12.18
N LEU A 170 -15.28 -14.82 -11.08
CA LEU A 170 -14.73 -15.97 -10.35
C LEU A 170 -15.79 -16.77 -9.58
N GLY A 171 -16.74 -16.08 -8.94
CA GLY A 171 -17.78 -16.70 -8.10
C GLY A 171 -18.99 -17.21 -8.87
N TRP A 172 -19.40 -16.52 -9.94
CA TRP A 172 -20.62 -16.82 -10.70
C TRP A 172 -20.41 -17.01 -12.22
N GLY A 173 -19.20 -16.76 -12.72
CA GLY A 173 -18.86 -17.01 -14.12
C GLY A 173 -18.62 -18.49 -14.40
N ARG A 174 -18.19 -18.78 -15.63
CA ARG A 174 -17.88 -20.16 -16.04
C ARG A 174 -16.62 -20.64 -15.31
N LYS A 175 -16.68 -21.81 -14.68
CA LYS A 175 -15.50 -22.43 -14.03
C LYS A 175 -14.33 -22.54 -15.03
N GLY A 176 -13.18 -21.97 -14.66
CA GLY A 176 -12.00 -21.90 -15.53
C GLY A 176 -12.11 -20.92 -16.71
N GLY A 177 -13.14 -20.09 -16.74
CA GLY A 177 -13.41 -19.08 -17.76
C GLY A 177 -12.66 -17.77 -17.57
N PHE A 178 -12.26 -17.42 -16.33
CA PHE A 178 -11.62 -16.15 -16.00
C PHE A 178 -10.39 -15.80 -16.87
N GLY A 179 -9.58 -16.81 -17.24
CA GLY A 179 -8.41 -16.59 -18.10
C GLY A 179 -8.74 -16.38 -19.59
N LYS A 180 -9.99 -16.59 -20.00
CA LYS A 180 -10.45 -16.43 -21.38
C LYS A 180 -11.00 -15.02 -21.60
N LYS A 181 -10.90 -14.54 -22.85
CA LYS A 181 -11.49 -13.27 -23.29
C LYS A 181 -12.94 -13.44 -23.73
N GLU A 182 -13.21 -14.47 -24.52
CA GLU A 182 -14.54 -14.76 -25.03
C GLU A 182 -15.47 -15.26 -23.92
N GLY A 183 -16.64 -14.62 -23.78
CA GLY A 183 -17.65 -14.96 -22.79
C GLY A 183 -17.25 -14.65 -21.34
N ASN A 184 -16.26 -13.78 -21.15
CA ASN A 184 -15.82 -13.32 -19.84
C ASN A 184 -16.33 -11.89 -19.62
N GLY A 185 -17.28 -11.72 -18.71
CA GLY A 185 -17.90 -10.43 -18.47
C GLY A 185 -16.96 -9.45 -17.77
N ASP A 186 -15.99 -9.94 -16.99
CA ASP A 186 -14.93 -9.10 -16.41
C ASP A 186 -14.03 -8.52 -17.50
N PHE A 187 -13.59 -9.34 -18.46
CA PHE A 187 -12.79 -8.87 -19.61
C PHE A 187 -13.52 -7.76 -20.39
N GLU A 188 -14.81 -7.95 -20.67
CA GLU A 188 -15.63 -6.95 -21.38
C GLU A 188 -15.67 -5.61 -20.63
N ARG A 189 -15.88 -5.64 -19.30
CA ARG A 189 -15.86 -4.42 -18.46
C ARG A 189 -14.48 -3.77 -18.43
N GLN A 190 -13.40 -4.56 -18.31
CA GLN A 190 -12.03 -4.02 -18.35
C GLN A 190 -11.76 -3.30 -19.67
N ARG A 191 -12.20 -3.87 -20.81
CA ARG A 191 -12.08 -3.23 -22.13
C ARG A 191 -12.86 -1.94 -22.22
N GLU A 192 -14.11 -1.93 -21.76
CA GLU A 192 -14.94 -0.72 -21.74
C GLU A 192 -14.28 0.40 -20.92
N VAL A 193 -13.78 0.09 -19.72
CA VAL A 193 -13.07 1.05 -18.85
C VAL A 193 -11.86 1.63 -19.58
N VAL A 194 -11.01 0.76 -20.13
CA VAL A 194 -9.78 1.20 -20.80
C VAL A 194 -10.10 2.06 -22.02
N GLU A 195 -11.08 1.68 -22.85
CA GLU A 195 -11.47 2.45 -24.03
C GLU A 195 -11.99 3.84 -23.68
N ARG A 196 -12.85 3.95 -22.66
CA ARG A 196 -13.35 5.24 -22.17
C ARG A 196 -12.25 6.11 -21.59
N VAL A 197 -11.42 5.54 -20.71
CA VAL A 197 -10.37 6.28 -20.00
C VAL A 197 -9.28 6.71 -20.97
N VAL A 198 -8.76 5.80 -21.80
CA VAL A 198 -7.70 6.11 -22.79
C VAL A 198 -8.18 7.12 -23.84
N GLY A 199 -9.47 7.08 -24.19
CA GLY A 199 -10.09 8.03 -25.11
C GLY A 199 -10.27 9.45 -24.55
N SER A 200 -10.15 9.64 -23.24
CA SER A 200 -10.38 10.92 -22.57
C SER A 200 -9.26 11.95 -22.81
N GLU A 201 -9.61 13.24 -22.78
CA GLU A 201 -8.63 14.33 -22.86
C GLU A 201 -7.63 14.30 -21.69
N ALA A 202 -8.10 13.86 -20.52
CA ALA A 202 -7.26 13.69 -19.35
C ALA A 202 -6.12 12.69 -19.60
N TRP A 203 -6.46 11.53 -20.19
CA TRP A 203 -5.46 10.51 -20.52
C TRP A 203 -4.50 10.99 -21.60
N LYS A 204 -5.01 11.56 -22.70
CA LYS A 204 -4.17 12.07 -23.80
C LYS A 204 -3.17 13.11 -23.31
N ARG A 205 -3.54 13.93 -22.34
CA ARG A 205 -2.68 14.97 -21.75
C ARG A 205 -1.48 14.42 -20.99
N SER A 206 -1.65 13.30 -20.28
CA SER A 206 -0.64 12.76 -19.35
C SER A 206 -0.05 11.42 -19.78
N GLY A 207 -0.60 10.79 -20.82
CA GLY A 207 -0.33 9.39 -21.14
C GLY A 207 -0.78 8.44 -20.02
N GLY A 208 -1.81 8.82 -19.24
CA GLY A 208 -2.32 8.07 -18.10
C GLY A 208 -1.52 8.19 -16.81
N ARG A 209 -0.39 8.90 -16.79
CA ARG A 209 0.55 8.93 -15.64
C ARG A 209 0.02 9.59 -14.36
N ASP A 210 -1.04 10.39 -14.49
CA ASP A 210 -1.76 11.02 -13.37
C ASP A 210 -3.08 10.31 -13.06
N HIS A 211 -3.37 9.17 -13.70
CA HIS A 211 -4.53 8.37 -13.39
C HIS A 211 -4.23 7.42 -12.24
N VAL A 212 -5.23 7.14 -11.41
CA VAL A 212 -5.16 6.25 -10.25
C VAL A 212 -6.14 5.09 -10.49
N PHE A 213 -5.61 3.88 -10.60
CA PHE A 213 -6.41 2.64 -10.66
C PHE A 213 -6.32 1.90 -9.34
N VAL A 214 -7.46 1.40 -8.85
CA VAL A 214 -7.52 0.58 -7.63
C VAL A 214 -7.59 -0.89 -8.01
N LEU A 215 -6.57 -1.66 -7.64
CA LEU A 215 -6.33 -3.05 -8.06
C LEU A 215 -6.02 -3.91 -6.83
N THR A 216 -6.96 -3.94 -5.89
CA THR A 216 -6.74 -4.61 -4.60
C THR A 216 -6.82 -6.12 -4.68
N ASP A 217 -7.65 -6.68 -5.56
CA ASP A 217 -7.58 -8.11 -5.85
C ASP A 217 -6.37 -8.43 -6.78
N PRO A 218 -5.56 -9.47 -6.50
CA PRO A 218 -4.40 -9.82 -7.34
C PRO A 218 -4.70 -10.07 -8.83
N VAL A 219 -5.93 -10.44 -9.16
CA VAL A 219 -6.40 -10.66 -10.53
C VAL A 219 -7.23 -9.50 -11.10
N ALA A 220 -7.42 -8.41 -10.35
CA ALA A 220 -8.05 -7.20 -10.87
C ALA A 220 -7.29 -6.66 -12.11
N MET A 221 -8.05 -6.22 -13.12
CA MET A 221 -7.54 -5.70 -14.40
C MET A 221 -6.57 -6.65 -15.14
N TRP A 222 -6.65 -7.96 -14.88
CA TRP A 222 -5.72 -8.98 -15.38
C TRP A 222 -5.40 -8.86 -16.88
N HIS A 223 -6.41 -8.61 -17.70
CA HIS A 223 -6.28 -8.65 -19.16
C HIS A 223 -5.69 -7.38 -19.77
N VAL A 224 -5.63 -6.29 -19.01
CA VAL A 224 -5.24 -4.95 -19.47
C VAL A 224 -4.11 -4.33 -18.66
N LYS A 225 -3.46 -5.10 -17.76
CA LYS A 225 -2.35 -4.67 -16.90
C LYS A 225 -1.29 -3.85 -17.63
N LYS A 226 -0.88 -4.29 -18.84
CA LYS A 226 0.11 -3.59 -19.67
C LYS A 226 -0.35 -2.21 -20.16
N GLU A 227 -1.64 -2.07 -20.50
CA GLU A 227 -2.21 -0.83 -21.04
C GLU A 227 -2.32 0.24 -19.95
N ILE A 228 -2.65 -0.17 -18.71
CA ILE A 228 -2.79 0.74 -17.57
C ILE A 228 -1.50 0.96 -16.77
N ALA A 229 -0.44 0.19 -17.05
CA ALA A 229 0.85 0.27 -16.36
C ALA A 229 1.46 1.68 -16.23
N PRO A 230 1.27 2.64 -17.16
CA PRO A 230 1.78 4.01 -16.99
C PRO A 230 1.17 4.78 -15.80
N ALA A 231 -0.01 4.38 -15.34
CA ALA A 231 -0.77 5.04 -14.27
C ALA A 231 -0.20 4.76 -12.87
N ILE A 232 -0.71 5.46 -11.87
CA ILE A 232 -0.54 5.13 -10.44
C ILE A 232 -1.46 3.95 -10.13
N LEU A 233 -0.90 2.83 -9.72
CA LEU A 233 -1.65 1.64 -9.33
C LEU A 233 -1.69 1.55 -7.81
N LEU A 234 -2.90 1.44 -7.25
CA LEU A 234 -3.10 1.06 -5.85
C LEU A 234 -3.25 -0.46 -5.81
N VAL A 235 -2.26 -1.16 -5.30
CA VAL A 235 -2.22 -2.64 -5.28
C VAL A 235 -1.98 -3.14 -3.86
N VAL A 236 -2.32 -4.39 -3.58
CA VAL A 236 -2.03 -4.99 -2.26
C VAL A 236 -0.59 -5.52 -2.15
N ASP A 237 0.00 -5.91 -3.27
CA ASP A 237 1.39 -6.35 -3.38
C ASP A 237 1.87 -6.33 -4.85
N PHE A 238 3.17 -6.53 -5.05
CA PHE A 238 3.75 -6.72 -6.39
C PHE A 238 4.06 -8.19 -6.73
N GLY A 239 3.83 -9.15 -5.82
CA GLY A 239 4.15 -10.57 -6.01
C GLY A 239 3.44 -11.20 -7.21
N GLY A 240 2.18 -10.84 -7.46
CA GLY A 240 1.44 -11.25 -8.65
C GLY A 240 2.01 -10.70 -9.96
N TRP A 241 2.63 -9.53 -9.92
CA TRP A 241 3.20 -8.81 -11.07
C TRP A 241 4.56 -9.37 -11.46
N TYR A 242 5.41 -9.69 -10.47
CA TYR A 242 6.73 -10.30 -10.69
C TYR A 242 6.67 -11.60 -11.50
N LYS A 243 5.63 -12.41 -11.30
CA LYS A 243 5.44 -13.66 -12.04
C LYS A 243 5.15 -13.46 -13.52
N LEU A 244 4.47 -12.37 -13.88
CA LEU A 244 4.17 -12.06 -15.28
C LEU A 244 5.45 -11.62 -15.99
N ASP A 245 6.22 -10.75 -15.36
CA ASP A 245 7.51 -10.28 -15.89
C ASP A 245 8.49 -11.45 -16.09
N LEU A 246 8.64 -12.34 -15.09
CA LEU A 246 9.50 -13.55 -15.19
C LEU A 246 9.13 -14.50 -16.33
N LYS A 247 7.83 -14.63 -16.64
CA LYS A 247 7.37 -15.46 -17.76
C LYS A 247 7.65 -14.81 -19.12
N SER A 248 7.76 -13.49 -19.16
CA SER A 248 7.98 -12.72 -20.39
C SER A 248 9.46 -12.51 -20.71
N SER A 249 10.35 -12.64 -19.72
CA SER A 249 11.79 -12.62 -19.91
C SER A 249 12.32 -14.05 -20.12
N ASP A 250 12.85 -14.37 -21.30
CA ASP A 250 13.65 -15.60 -21.56
C ASP A 250 15.02 -15.57 -20.81
N GLY A 251 15.11 -14.87 -19.67
CA GLY A 251 16.33 -14.32 -19.12
C GLY A 251 16.81 -14.97 -17.81
N ASN A 252 17.98 -15.58 -17.89
CA ASN A 252 18.70 -16.37 -16.89
C ASN A 252 19.42 -15.56 -15.78
N SER A 253 18.93 -14.36 -15.40
CA SER A 253 19.62 -13.51 -14.41
C SER A 253 18.94 -13.54 -13.04
N SER A 254 19.62 -14.12 -12.05
CA SER A 254 19.12 -14.30 -10.68
C SER A 254 19.08 -13.03 -9.82
N HIS A 255 19.58 -11.89 -10.32
CA HIS A 255 19.82 -10.70 -9.49
C HIS A 255 19.03 -9.45 -9.87
N MET A 256 18.24 -9.46 -10.96
CA MET A 256 17.50 -8.27 -11.38
C MET A 256 16.06 -8.64 -11.74
N ILE A 257 15.13 -8.28 -10.85
CA ILE A 257 13.70 -8.33 -11.19
C ILE A 257 13.44 -7.17 -12.14
N GLN A 258 13.10 -7.47 -13.39
CA GLN A 258 12.66 -6.46 -14.34
C GLN A 258 11.19 -6.13 -14.02
N HIS A 259 10.97 -5.03 -13.32
CA HIS A 259 9.62 -4.54 -13.10
C HIS A 259 9.18 -3.73 -14.32
N THR A 260 8.38 -4.34 -15.21
CA THR A 260 7.95 -3.64 -16.43
C THR A 260 6.60 -2.95 -16.26
N GLN A 261 5.81 -3.37 -15.26
CA GLN A 261 4.42 -2.92 -15.09
C GLN A 261 4.13 -2.23 -13.75
N VAL A 262 4.93 -2.51 -12.71
CA VAL A 262 4.78 -1.91 -11.37
C VAL A 262 6.08 -1.27 -10.90
N SER A 263 6.01 -0.30 -9.99
CA SER A 263 7.19 0.32 -9.37
C SER A 263 6.84 1.07 -8.09
N LEU A 264 7.66 0.89 -7.03
CA LEU A 264 7.58 1.69 -5.80
C LEU A 264 7.69 3.21 -6.05
N LEU A 265 8.24 3.64 -7.19
CA LEU A 265 8.36 5.06 -7.52
C LEU A 265 7.02 5.73 -7.83
N LYS A 266 6.05 4.98 -8.36
CA LYS A 266 4.75 5.51 -8.79
C LYS A 266 3.57 4.86 -8.11
N ASP A 267 3.66 3.57 -7.84
CA ASP A 267 2.56 2.77 -7.30
C ASP A 267 2.52 2.86 -5.78
N VAL A 268 1.36 2.53 -5.23
CA VAL A 268 1.11 2.56 -3.80
C VAL A 268 0.63 1.18 -3.38
N ILE A 269 1.36 0.58 -2.46
CA ILE A 269 0.88 -0.62 -1.78
C ILE A 269 -0.14 -0.19 -0.71
N VAL A 270 -1.34 -0.73 -0.78
CA VAL A 270 -2.46 -0.44 0.13
C VAL A 270 -2.76 -1.65 1.00
N PRO A 271 -3.23 -1.46 2.25
CA PRO A 271 -3.53 -2.58 3.13
C PRO A 271 -4.75 -3.35 2.63
N TYR A 272 -4.77 -4.66 2.90
CA TYR A 272 -6.01 -5.43 2.85
C TYR A 272 -6.95 -4.92 3.94
N THR A 273 -8.25 -4.94 3.68
CA THR A 273 -9.25 -4.73 4.73
C THR A 273 -9.20 -5.91 5.69
N HIS A 274 -8.98 -5.64 6.98
CA HIS A 274 -8.99 -6.68 8.00
C HIS A 274 -10.37 -7.31 8.11
N LEU A 275 -10.40 -8.61 8.37
CA LEU A 275 -11.64 -9.34 8.56
C LEU A 275 -11.94 -9.48 10.05
N LEU A 276 -10.95 -9.42 10.94
CA LEU A 276 -11.16 -9.58 12.38
C LEU A 276 -11.52 -8.25 13.06
N PRO A 277 -12.35 -8.29 14.13
CA PRO A 277 -12.64 -7.09 14.90
C PRO A 277 -11.42 -6.63 15.69
N ARG A 278 -11.27 -5.31 15.83
CA ARG A 278 -10.24 -4.69 16.65
C ARG A 278 -10.31 -5.18 18.10
N LEU A 279 -9.16 -5.55 18.66
CA LEU A 279 -8.96 -5.74 20.09
C LEU A 279 -8.35 -4.46 20.67
N ASN A 280 -8.99 -3.87 21.68
CA ASN A 280 -8.40 -2.72 22.37
C ASN A 280 -7.25 -3.17 23.27
N LEU A 281 -6.25 -2.31 23.44
CA LEU A 281 -5.09 -2.62 24.28
C LEU A 281 -5.49 -2.94 25.73
N SER A 282 -6.51 -2.27 26.27
CA SER A 282 -7.06 -2.54 27.61
C SER A 282 -7.69 -3.93 27.77
N GLU A 283 -8.06 -4.58 26.67
CA GLU A 283 -8.66 -5.91 26.65
C GLU A 283 -7.60 -7.00 26.41
N ASN A 284 -6.35 -6.62 26.13
CA ASN A 284 -5.26 -7.57 25.92
C ASN A 284 -5.00 -8.37 27.20
N ARG A 285 -4.82 -9.68 27.04
CA ARG A 285 -4.59 -10.61 28.15
C ARG A 285 -3.24 -11.31 27.98
N HIS A 286 -2.81 -11.99 29.04
CA HIS A 286 -1.68 -12.90 28.97
C HIS A 286 -1.93 -14.00 27.93
N ARG A 287 -0.90 -14.36 27.17
CA ARG A 287 -0.99 -15.27 26.03
C ARG A 287 -0.10 -16.48 26.31
N ASN A 288 -0.66 -17.67 26.13
CA ASN A 288 -0.01 -18.93 26.49
C ASN A 288 0.55 -19.67 25.27
N VAL A 289 0.20 -19.23 24.06
CA VAL A 289 0.73 -19.77 22.81
C VAL A 289 1.88 -18.86 22.36
N LEU A 290 3.01 -19.43 21.97
CA LEU A 290 4.15 -18.67 21.46
C LEU A 290 3.84 -18.14 20.06
N LEU A 291 3.51 -19.02 19.12
CA LEU A 291 3.41 -18.67 17.70
C LEU A 291 2.15 -19.28 17.07
N TYR A 292 1.44 -18.47 16.29
CA TYR A 292 0.24 -18.88 15.58
C TYR A 292 0.35 -18.68 14.07
N PHE A 293 -0.13 -19.66 13.33
CA PHE A 293 -0.36 -19.56 11.90
C PHE A 293 -1.67 -20.25 11.53
N LYS A 294 -2.50 -19.56 10.73
CA LYS A 294 -3.63 -20.18 10.06
C LYS A 294 -3.67 -19.78 8.59
N GLY A 295 -3.70 -20.77 7.70
CA GLY A 295 -3.71 -20.55 6.25
C GLY A 295 -3.33 -21.83 5.50
N ALA A 296 -3.51 -21.82 4.17
CA ALA A 296 -3.18 -22.97 3.34
C ALA A 296 -1.70 -23.34 3.47
N LYS A 297 -1.41 -24.60 3.83
CA LYS A 297 -0.04 -25.16 3.87
C LYS A 297 0.57 -25.10 2.47
N HIS A 298 -0.15 -25.65 1.50
CA HIS A 298 0.29 -25.76 0.11
C HIS A 298 -0.17 -24.56 -0.72
N ARG A 299 0.79 -23.88 -1.36
CA ARG A 299 0.57 -22.77 -2.29
C ARG A 299 1.49 -22.90 -3.49
N HIS A 300 1.15 -22.23 -4.60
CA HIS A 300 2.02 -22.18 -5.78
C HIS A 300 3.44 -21.72 -5.42
N ARG A 301 4.44 -22.08 -6.24
CA ARG A 301 5.92 -22.05 -6.03
C ARG A 301 6.57 -20.97 -5.14
N GLY A 302 5.91 -19.85 -4.80
CA GLY A 302 6.30 -18.94 -3.70
C GLY A 302 5.95 -19.43 -2.29
N GLY A 303 5.13 -20.48 -2.15
CA GLY A 303 4.74 -21.07 -0.87
C GLY A 303 5.78 -22.00 -0.21
N LEU A 304 6.92 -22.28 -0.87
CA LEU A 304 7.89 -23.27 -0.38
C LEU A 304 8.46 -22.92 1.00
N VAL A 305 8.66 -21.64 1.30
CA VAL A 305 9.09 -21.20 2.65
C VAL A 305 8.02 -21.54 3.68
N ARG A 306 6.75 -21.31 3.36
CA ARG A 306 5.62 -21.64 4.23
C ARG A 306 5.52 -23.14 4.49
N GLU A 307 5.67 -23.97 3.46
CA GLU A 307 5.63 -25.43 3.59
C GLU A 307 6.75 -25.93 4.49
N LYS A 308 7.99 -25.45 4.28
CA LYS A 308 9.13 -25.81 5.12
C LYS A 308 8.95 -25.37 6.57
N LEU A 309 8.52 -24.12 6.79
CA LEU A 309 8.22 -23.62 8.13
C LEU A 309 7.10 -24.41 8.79
N TRP A 310 6.08 -24.81 8.04
CA TRP A 310 5.02 -25.67 8.55
C TRP A 310 5.58 -26.99 9.08
N ASP A 311 6.36 -27.69 8.26
CA ASP A 311 6.92 -29.00 8.63
C ASP A 311 7.86 -28.92 9.84
N MET A 312 8.56 -27.79 10.01
CA MET A 312 9.42 -27.54 11.16
C MET A 312 8.66 -27.16 12.43
N LEU A 313 7.55 -26.42 12.33
CA LEU A 313 6.90 -25.78 13.47
C LEU A 313 5.67 -26.53 13.99
N VAL A 314 5.03 -27.39 13.19
CA VAL A 314 3.75 -28.03 13.55
C VAL A 314 3.80 -28.90 14.81
N ASN A 315 4.97 -29.44 15.16
CA ASN A 315 5.17 -30.30 16.33
C ASN A 315 5.89 -29.59 17.49
N GLU A 316 6.18 -28.30 17.37
CA GLU A 316 6.84 -27.53 18.42
C GLU A 316 5.86 -27.16 19.54
N PRO A 317 6.27 -27.25 20.82
CA PRO A 317 5.40 -26.89 21.93
C PRO A 317 5.07 -25.39 21.90
N ASP A 318 3.83 -25.08 22.28
CA ASP A 318 3.24 -23.73 22.28
C ASP A 318 3.14 -23.09 20.88
N ILE A 319 3.18 -23.88 19.81
CA ILE A 319 2.97 -23.42 18.43
C ILE A 319 1.72 -24.06 17.84
N ILE A 320 0.92 -23.25 17.13
CA ILE A 320 -0.30 -23.71 16.46
C ILE A 320 -0.19 -23.40 14.98
N MET A 321 -0.21 -24.45 14.15
CA MET A 321 -0.24 -24.39 12.69
C MET A 321 -1.54 -25.03 12.18
N GLU A 322 -2.42 -24.24 11.57
CA GLU A 322 -3.75 -24.69 11.13
C GLU A 322 -4.07 -24.33 9.68
N GLU A 323 -4.83 -25.19 9.01
CA GLU A 323 -5.38 -24.90 7.68
C GLU A 323 -6.48 -23.83 7.83
N GLY A 324 -6.54 -22.91 6.85
CA GLY A 324 -7.46 -21.78 6.85
C GLY A 324 -8.68 -22.03 5.97
N PHE A 325 -9.85 -21.59 6.42
CA PHE A 325 -11.11 -21.69 5.67
C PHE A 325 -11.82 -20.33 5.65
N PRO A 326 -12.27 -19.84 4.48
CA PRO A 326 -12.93 -18.54 4.35
C PRO A 326 -14.41 -18.63 4.75
N ASN A 327 -14.69 -18.97 6.01
CA ASN A 327 -16.05 -19.08 6.56
C ASN A 327 -16.09 -18.59 8.02
N ALA A 328 -17.29 -18.54 8.60
CA ALA A 328 -17.51 -18.03 9.96
C ALA A 328 -16.71 -18.82 11.03
N THR A 329 -16.61 -20.15 10.90
CA THR A 329 -15.82 -20.98 11.80
C THR A 329 -14.32 -20.65 11.72
N GLY A 330 -13.79 -20.51 10.51
CA GLY A 330 -12.40 -20.11 10.28
C GLY A 330 -12.08 -18.72 10.84
N ARG A 331 -13.02 -17.79 10.74
CA ARG A 331 -12.93 -16.45 11.36
C ARG A 331 -12.83 -16.56 12.88
N GLU A 332 -13.74 -17.28 13.54
CA GLU A 332 -13.74 -17.44 15.00
C GLU A 332 -12.47 -18.13 15.51
N GLN A 333 -12.02 -19.18 14.81
CA GLN A 333 -10.75 -19.84 15.10
C GLN A 333 -9.57 -18.89 15.00
N SER A 334 -9.55 -18.01 13.98
CA SER A 334 -8.51 -17.01 13.82
C SER A 334 -8.52 -15.99 14.96
N ILE A 335 -9.69 -15.51 15.38
CA ILE A 335 -9.83 -14.60 16.54
C ILE A 335 -9.25 -15.25 17.79
N LYS A 336 -9.69 -16.48 18.10
CA LYS A 336 -9.23 -17.21 19.29
C LYS A 336 -7.72 -17.46 19.23
N GLY A 337 -7.22 -17.96 18.11
CA GLY A 337 -5.81 -18.29 17.92
C GLY A 337 -4.90 -17.07 18.01
N MET A 338 -5.18 -16.01 17.25
CA MET A 338 -4.38 -14.79 17.27
C MET A 338 -4.38 -14.10 18.64
N ARG A 339 -5.53 -14.05 19.33
CA ARG A 339 -5.64 -13.38 20.64
C ARG A 339 -5.05 -14.20 21.80
N ALA A 340 -4.85 -15.51 21.61
CA ALA A 340 -4.18 -16.39 22.57
C ALA A 340 -2.66 -16.52 22.36
N SER A 341 -2.11 -15.91 21.31
CA SER A 341 -0.73 -16.14 20.86
C SER A 341 0.15 -14.91 20.91
N GLU A 342 1.38 -15.05 21.41
CA GLU A 342 2.33 -13.94 21.51
C GLU A 342 2.67 -13.36 20.14
N PHE A 343 2.92 -14.25 19.18
CA PHE A 343 3.36 -13.95 17.82
C PHE A 343 2.46 -14.59 16.76
N CYS A 344 2.36 -13.94 15.60
CA CYS A 344 1.66 -14.48 14.42
C CYS A 344 2.62 -14.58 13.24
N LEU A 345 2.73 -15.76 12.63
CA LEU A 345 3.69 -16.05 11.57
C LEU A 345 3.23 -15.52 10.21
N HIS A 346 4.10 -14.75 9.55
CA HIS A 346 3.86 -14.12 8.26
C HIS A 346 5.01 -14.42 7.29
N PRO A 347 5.06 -15.63 6.72
CA PRO A 347 6.04 -15.92 5.68
C PRO A 347 5.57 -15.27 4.38
N ALA A 348 6.44 -14.43 3.80
CA ALA A 348 6.21 -13.89 2.47
C ALA A 348 6.12 -15.06 1.47
N GLY A 349 5.12 -15.01 0.60
CA GLY A 349 4.84 -16.08 -0.36
C GLY A 349 4.43 -15.53 -1.71
N ASP A 350 3.46 -16.18 -2.35
CA ASP A 350 2.87 -15.74 -3.62
C ASP A 350 2.11 -14.41 -3.54
N THR A 351 1.76 -14.02 -2.32
CA THR A 351 1.02 -12.81 -1.94
C THR A 351 1.80 -12.28 -0.72
N PRO A 352 2.84 -11.44 -0.94
CA PRO A 352 3.80 -11.02 0.08
C PRO A 352 3.15 -10.43 1.34
N THR A 353 2.13 -9.61 1.17
CA THR A 353 1.21 -9.15 2.22
C THR A 353 -0.08 -9.96 2.11
N SER A 354 -0.82 -10.15 3.20
CA SER A 354 -2.16 -10.76 3.13
C SER A 354 -3.02 -10.18 4.25
N CYS A 355 -4.34 -10.34 4.17
CA CYS A 355 -5.27 -9.95 5.23
C CYS A 355 -4.80 -10.36 6.63
N ARG A 356 -4.15 -11.53 6.76
CA ARG A 356 -3.62 -12.06 8.03
C ARG A 356 -2.69 -11.08 8.77
N LEU A 357 -1.88 -10.31 8.03
CA LEU A 357 -0.97 -9.33 8.63
C LEU A 357 -1.76 -8.26 9.38
N PHE A 358 -2.82 -7.75 8.76
CA PHE A 358 -3.67 -6.72 9.34
C PHE A 358 -4.55 -7.31 10.44
N ASP A 359 -5.10 -8.51 10.26
CA ASP A 359 -5.82 -9.24 11.31
C ASP A 359 -4.97 -9.46 12.57
N ALA A 360 -3.66 -9.73 12.41
CA ALA A 360 -2.72 -9.86 13.52
C ALA A 360 -2.51 -8.53 14.26
N VAL A 361 -2.34 -7.42 13.53
CA VAL A 361 -2.27 -6.07 14.12
C VAL A 361 -3.56 -5.73 14.87
N LEU A 362 -4.72 -6.02 14.29
CA LEU A 362 -6.03 -5.79 14.91
C LEU A 362 -6.26 -6.69 16.13
N SER A 363 -5.61 -7.84 16.19
CA SER A 363 -5.67 -8.79 17.33
C SER A 363 -4.52 -8.61 18.34
N LEU A 364 -3.67 -7.59 18.17
CA LEU A 364 -2.45 -7.35 18.96
C LEU A 364 -1.50 -8.57 19.05
N CYS A 365 -1.55 -9.42 18.02
CA CYS A 365 -0.65 -10.56 17.83
C CYS A 365 0.58 -10.09 17.04
N ILE A 366 1.77 -10.13 17.66
CA ILE A 366 2.96 -9.49 17.10
C ILE A 366 3.33 -10.19 15.78
N PRO A 367 3.32 -9.49 14.63
CA PRO A 367 3.65 -10.11 13.35
C PRO A 367 5.13 -10.52 13.31
N VAL A 368 5.39 -11.78 12.96
CA VAL A 368 6.72 -12.31 12.64
C VAL A 368 6.82 -12.43 11.13
N ILE A 369 7.38 -11.41 10.50
CA ILE A 369 7.49 -11.30 9.05
C ILE A 369 8.77 -12.02 8.62
N VAL A 370 8.59 -13.16 7.95
CA VAL A 370 9.69 -13.95 7.39
C VAL A 370 9.83 -13.62 5.90
N SER A 371 10.79 -12.75 5.58
CA SER A 371 11.05 -12.30 4.21
C SER A 371 12.42 -11.62 4.11
N ASP A 372 13.02 -11.67 2.93
CA ASP A 372 14.27 -10.97 2.62
C ASP A 372 14.01 -9.64 1.87
N ASN A 373 12.82 -9.44 1.31
CA ASN A 373 12.52 -8.33 0.39
C ASN A 373 11.02 -8.01 0.31
N ILE A 374 10.32 -8.02 1.43
CA ILE A 374 8.90 -7.64 1.48
C ILE A 374 8.72 -6.13 1.35
N GLU A 375 7.70 -5.74 0.59
CA GLU A 375 7.21 -4.37 0.50
C GLU A 375 5.89 -4.28 1.26
N LEU A 376 5.71 -3.23 2.06
CA LEU A 376 4.57 -3.07 2.97
C LEU A 376 3.79 -1.78 2.67
N PRO A 377 2.48 -1.74 3.00
CA PRO A 377 1.70 -0.54 2.82
C PRO A 377 2.27 0.66 3.56
N PHE A 378 2.21 1.82 2.92
CA PHE A 378 2.57 3.11 3.54
C PHE A 378 4.01 3.22 4.08
N GLU A 379 4.98 2.47 3.53
CA GLU A 379 6.40 2.61 3.86
C GLU A 379 6.89 4.07 3.88
N GLY A 380 7.64 4.46 4.90
CA GLY A 380 8.06 5.85 5.13
C GLY A 380 6.99 6.76 5.76
N MET A 381 5.77 6.26 5.98
CA MET A 381 4.76 6.86 6.87
C MET A 381 4.45 5.96 8.06
N VAL A 382 4.58 4.64 7.88
CA VAL A 382 4.44 3.64 8.93
C VAL A 382 5.72 2.83 8.99
N ASP A 383 6.38 2.79 10.15
CA ASP A 383 7.54 1.95 10.38
C ASP A 383 7.09 0.61 10.98
N TYR A 384 7.10 -0.45 10.16
CA TYR A 384 6.72 -1.78 10.62
C TYR A 384 7.71 -2.37 11.62
N TYR A 385 8.96 -1.88 11.69
CA TYR A 385 9.95 -2.31 12.67
C TYR A 385 9.52 -1.97 14.11
N ASP A 386 8.72 -0.92 14.27
CA ASP A 386 8.25 -0.48 15.58
C ASP A 386 7.24 -1.44 16.22
N PHE A 387 6.60 -2.31 15.44
CA PHE A 387 5.51 -3.16 15.92
C PHE A 387 5.53 -4.60 15.39
N SER A 388 6.51 -4.96 14.57
CA SER A 388 6.70 -6.31 14.01
C SER A 388 8.11 -6.84 14.30
N VAL A 389 8.28 -8.15 14.12
CA VAL A 389 9.58 -8.84 14.18
C VAL A 389 9.93 -9.31 12.77
N PHE A 390 11.03 -8.80 12.22
CA PHE A 390 11.55 -9.24 10.92
C PHE A 390 12.58 -10.34 11.08
N VAL A 391 12.48 -11.37 10.23
CA VAL A 391 13.37 -12.52 10.20
C VAL A 391 13.70 -12.86 8.75
N SER A 392 14.97 -13.06 8.43
CA SER A 392 15.37 -13.52 7.10
C SER A 392 14.92 -14.96 6.86
N VAL A 393 14.67 -15.31 5.60
CA VAL A 393 14.27 -16.67 5.24
C VAL A 393 15.36 -17.68 5.65
N SER A 394 16.63 -17.31 5.48
CA SER A 394 17.77 -18.16 5.83
C SER A 394 17.82 -18.52 7.31
N ASN A 395 17.48 -17.58 8.21
CA ASN A 395 17.50 -17.82 9.64
C ASN A 395 16.24 -18.58 10.08
N ALA A 396 15.07 -18.22 9.53
CA ALA A 396 13.82 -18.89 9.87
C ALA A 396 13.80 -20.38 9.50
N LEU A 397 14.54 -20.77 8.45
CA LEU A 397 14.66 -22.16 8.01
C LEU A 397 15.77 -22.97 8.71
N GLN A 398 16.50 -22.38 9.67
CA GLN A 398 17.42 -23.14 10.52
C GLN A 398 16.62 -23.87 11.61
N PRO A 399 16.82 -25.18 11.82
CA PRO A 399 16.14 -25.94 12.87
C PRO A 399 16.28 -25.30 14.26
N GLY A 400 15.16 -25.14 14.96
CA GLY A 400 15.09 -24.55 16.31
C GLY A 400 15.29 -23.02 16.38
N TRP A 401 16.02 -22.42 15.44
CA TRP A 401 16.45 -21.02 15.51
C TRP A 401 15.29 -20.04 15.68
N LEU A 402 14.21 -20.18 14.90
CA LEU A 402 13.07 -19.25 14.97
C LEU A 402 12.38 -19.31 16.34
N VAL A 403 12.22 -20.52 16.88
CA VAL A 403 11.56 -20.74 18.17
C VAL A 403 12.42 -20.15 19.30
N ASP A 404 13.71 -20.43 19.30
CA ASP A 404 14.66 -19.91 20.30
C ASP A 404 14.74 -18.38 20.24
N TYR A 405 14.78 -17.82 19.02
CA TYR A 405 14.78 -16.38 18.81
C TYR A 405 13.54 -15.72 19.40
N LEU A 406 12.35 -16.26 19.14
CA LEU A 406 11.09 -15.71 19.65
C LEU A 406 10.97 -15.88 21.17
N ARG A 407 11.39 -17.02 21.75
CA ARG A 407 11.43 -17.25 23.20
C ARG A 407 12.43 -16.33 23.91
N GLY A 408 13.51 -15.95 23.23
CA GLY A 408 14.51 -15.01 23.76
C GLY A 408 14.06 -13.55 23.80
N LEU A 409 12.90 -13.20 23.22
CA LEU A 409 12.38 -11.83 23.24
C LEU A 409 11.82 -11.49 24.62
N SER A 410 12.37 -10.44 25.25
CA SER A 410 11.92 -10.00 26.57
C SER A 410 10.47 -9.51 26.56
N GLU A 411 9.77 -9.70 27.69
CA GLU A 411 8.40 -9.20 27.89
C GLU A 411 8.30 -7.69 27.61
N GLY A 412 9.29 -6.90 28.06
CA GLY A 412 9.31 -5.46 27.79
C GLY A 412 9.38 -5.11 26.31
N ARG A 413 10.09 -5.90 25.49
CA ARG A 413 10.09 -5.71 24.03
C ARG A 413 8.74 -6.07 23.43
N LYS A 414 8.14 -7.19 23.84
CA LYS A 414 6.83 -7.64 23.34
C LYS A 414 5.71 -6.64 23.69
N GLU A 415 5.72 -6.10 24.91
CA GLU A 415 4.78 -5.08 25.34
C GLU A 415 4.92 -3.79 24.52
N ARG A 416 6.15 -3.32 24.28
CA ARG A 416 6.40 -2.15 23.42
C ARG A 416 5.87 -2.36 22.00
N LEU A 417 6.10 -3.54 21.41
CA LEU A 417 5.56 -3.87 20.08
C LEU A 417 4.03 -3.81 20.08
N ARG A 418 3.34 -4.35 21.11
CA ARG A 418 1.87 -4.28 21.24
C ARG A 418 1.34 -2.87 21.42
N GLN A 419 2.01 -2.05 22.23
CA GLN A 419 1.64 -0.65 22.40
C GLN A 419 1.74 0.12 21.08
N ASN A 420 2.80 -0.12 20.31
CA ASN A 420 2.94 0.47 18.98
C ASN A 420 1.90 -0.07 17.99
N MET A 421 1.60 -1.38 18.00
CA MET A 421 0.48 -1.94 17.22
C MET A 421 -0.84 -1.23 17.51
N ALA A 422 -1.17 -1.03 18.79
CA ALA A 422 -2.43 -0.37 19.17
C ALA A 422 -2.55 1.07 18.65
N ARG A 423 -1.42 1.78 18.49
CA ARG A 423 -1.36 3.13 17.92
C ARG A 423 -1.57 3.14 16.40
N VAL A 424 -1.11 2.10 15.70
CA VAL A 424 -1.22 2.01 14.23
C VAL A 424 -2.49 1.30 13.75
N GLN A 425 -3.23 0.59 14.61
CA GLN A 425 -4.50 -0.06 14.25
C GLN A 425 -5.45 0.84 13.43
N PRO A 426 -5.70 2.11 13.79
CA PRO A 426 -6.58 2.99 13.01
C PRO A 426 -6.14 3.21 11.56
N ILE A 427 -4.83 3.15 11.29
CA ILE A 427 -4.24 3.36 9.95
C ILE A 427 -4.72 2.33 8.94
N PHE A 428 -5.11 1.15 9.40
CA PHE A 428 -5.56 0.05 8.55
C PHE A 428 -7.08 -0.09 8.49
N GLU A 429 -7.82 0.81 9.14
CA GLU A 429 -9.28 0.85 9.11
C GLU A 429 -9.75 1.64 7.89
N TYR A 430 -10.55 0.99 7.04
CA TYR A 430 -11.20 1.64 5.91
C TYR A 430 -12.60 2.15 6.26
N ASP A 431 -13.30 1.44 7.15
CA ASP A 431 -14.69 1.71 7.47
C ASP A 431 -14.83 3.07 8.17
N ASN A 432 -15.76 3.90 7.68
CA ASN A 432 -16.10 5.19 8.27
C ASN A 432 -17.34 5.12 9.19
N GLY A 433 -17.89 3.92 9.40
CA GLY A 433 -19.06 3.65 10.22
C GLY A 433 -20.38 4.12 9.59
N ARG A 434 -20.39 4.47 8.30
CA ARG A 434 -21.55 5.03 7.61
C ARG A 434 -22.12 4.07 6.56
N PRO A 435 -23.45 3.95 6.47
CA PRO A 435 -24.09 3.17 5.40
C PRO A 435 -23.63 3.64 4.01
N GLY A 436 -23.38 2.70 3.10
CA GLY A 436 -22.95 3.03 1.73
C GLY A 436 -21.52 3.56 1.62
N GLY A 437 -20.76 3.60 2.73
CA GLY A 437 -19.39 4.12 2.75
C GLY A 437 -19.29 5.62 2.50
N ILE A 438 -20.44 6.33 2.55
CA ILE A 438 -20.52 7.78 2.33
C ILE A 438 -20.49 8.48 3.68
N GLY A 439 -19.47 9.31 3.88
CA GLY A 439 -19.31 10.11 5.07
C GLY A 439 -17.84 10.38 5.42
N PRO A 440 -17.62 11.14 6.51
CA PRO A 440 -16.29 11.58 6.89
C PRO A 440 -15.36 10.40 7.17
N VAL A 441 -14.27 10.30 6.41
CA VAL A 441 -13.22 9.30 6.65
C VAL A 441 -12.39 9.65 7.89
N PRO A 442 -11.98 8.67 8.72
CA PRO A 442 -11.13 8.92 9.87
C PRO A 442 -9.82 9.64 9.48
N PRO A 443 -9.35 10.65 10.23
CA PRO A 443 -8.12 11.38 9.92
C PRO A 443 -6.89 10.47 9.74
N ASP A 444 -6.83 9.45 10.60
CA ASP A 444 -5.77 8.44 10.62
C ASP A 444 -6.22 7.11 10.00
N GLY A 445 -7.26 7.11 9.15
CA GLY A 445 -7.78 5.93 8.47
C GLY A 445 -7.03 5.59 7.18
N ALA A 446 -7.24 4.37 6.67
CA ALA A 446 -6.57 3.85 5.49
C ALA A 446 -6.76 4.75 4.26
N VAL A 447 -7.97 5.26 4.02
CA VAL A 447 -8.28 6.13 2.87
C VAL A 447 -7.43 7.42 2.88
N ASN A 448 -7.30 8.08 4.04
CA ASN A 448 -6.45 9.27 4.14
C ASN A 448 -4.97 8.94 3.95
N TYR A 449 -4.49 7.81 4.46
CA TYR A 449 -3.12 7.36 4.23
C TYR A 449 -2.83 7.04 2.76
N ILE A 450 -3.80 6.43 2.06
CA ILE A 450 -3.73 6.20 0.61
C ILE A 450 -3.57 7.53 -0.12
N TRP A 451 -4.43 8.52 0.16
CA TRP A 451 -4.34 9.82 -0.50
C TRP A 451 -3.04 10.57 -0.19
N ARG A 452 -2.55 10.52 1.05
CA ARG A 452 -1.23 11.05 1.41
C ARG A 452 -0.13 10.37 0.61
N LYS A 453 -0.19 9.05 0.42
CA LYS A 453 0.78 8.33 -0.42
C LYS A 453 0.68 8.70 -1.89
N VAL A 454 -0.51 8.79 -2.47
CA VAL A 454 -0.71 9.27 -3.85
C VAL A 454 -0.12 10.67 -4.01
N TYR A 455 -0.37 11.57 -3.06
CA TYR A 455 0.19 12.92 -3.05
C TYR A 455 1.73 12.91 -3.07
N GLN A 456 2.37 12.01 -2.30
CA GLN A 456 3.83 11.86 -2.30
C GLN A 456 4.41 11.38 -3.64
N LYS A 457 3.61 10.74 -4.51
CA LYS A 457 4.06 10.30 -5.85
C LYS A 457 3.99 11.40 -6.91
N LEU A 458 3.24 12.49 -6.67
CA LEU A 458 2.98 13.52 -7.67
C LEU A 458 4.22 14.17 -8.29
N PRO A 459 5.28 14.54 -7.53
CA PRO A 459 6.43 15.20 -8.14
C PRO A 459 7.06 14.35 -9.25
N MET A 460 7.24 13.05 -8.99
CA MET A 460 7.77 12.11 -9.96
C MET A 460 6.85 11.93 -11.17
N MET A 461 5.53 11.89 -10.95
CA MET A 461 4.57 11.76 -12.05
C MET A 461 4.55 13.01 -12.94
N ARG A 462 4.56 14.20 -12.35
CA ARG A 462 4.63 15.47 -13.06
C ARG A 462 5.90 15.56 -13.91
N GLU A 463 7.04 15.17 -13.35
CA GLU A 463 8.28 15.10 -14.13
C GLU A 463 8.16 14.09 -15.28
N ALA A 464 7.63 12.87 -15.04
CA ALA A 464 7.46 11.87 -16.07
C ALA A 464 6.57 12.35 -17.24
N ILE A 465 5.47 13.07 -16.93
CA ILE A 465 4.59 13.69 -17.93
C ILE A 465 5.36 14.74 -18.75
N ILE A 466 6.12 15.62 -18.10
CA ILE A 466 6.93 16.63 -18.81
C ILE A 466 8.01 15.97 -19.67
N ARG A 467 8.64 14.89 -19.17
CA ARG A 467 9.64 14.13 -19.93
C ARG A 467 9.02 13.53 -21.20
N GLU A 468 7.81 13.01 -21.12
CA GLU A 468 7.09 12.40 -22.25
C GLU A 468 6.77 13.42 -23.35
N LYS A 469 6.37 14.64 -22.99
CA LYS A 469 6.07 15.74 -23.94
C LYS A 469 7.24 16.14 -24.84
N ARG A 470 8.47 15.77 -24.46
CA ARG A 470 9.69 16.06 -25.25
C ARG A 470 10.01 14.98 -26.27
N LYS A 471 9.29 13.86 -26.28
CA LYS A 471 9.56 12.78 -27.22
C LYS A 471 9.05 13.17 -28.61
N PRO A 472 9.91 13.13 -29.65
CA PRO A 472 9.46 13.33 -31.02
C PRO A 472 8.47 12.23 -31.44
N GLU A 473 7.56 12.55 -32.35
CA GLU A 473 6.62 11.57 -32.92
C GLU A 473 7.38 10.40 -33.56
N GLY A 474 6.86 9.18 -33.37
CA GLY A 474 7.45 7.95 -33.91
C GLY A 474 8.67 7.42 -33.15
N VAL A 475 9.17 8.12 -32.12
CA VAL A 475 10.31 7.66 -31.32
C VAL A 475 9.87 6.79 -30.16
N SER A 476 10.19 5.49 -30.24
CA SER A 476 10.09 4.57 -29.09
C SER A 476 11.33 4.71 -28.22
N VAL A 477 11.15 5.09 -26.95
CA VAL A 477 12.22 5.07 -25.96
C VAL A 477 12.14 3.74 -25.21
N PRO A 478 13.23 2.94 -25.19
CA PRO A 478 13.26 1.71 -24.41
C PRO A 478 12.87 1.96 -22.95
N LEU A 479 12.04 1.09 -22.39
CA LEU A 479 11.75 1.09 -20.97
C LEU A 479 13.07 0.94 -20.21
N ARG A 480 13.38 1.90 -19.34
CA ARG A 480 14.54 1.81 -18.46
C ARG A 480 14.07 1.17 -17.16
N CYS A 481 14.75 0.11 -16.73
CA CYS A 481 14.59 -0.36 -15.36
C CYS A 481 15.01 0.78 -14.43
N HIS A 482 14.11 1.21 -13.55
CA HIS A 482 14.50 2.05 -12.44
C HIS A 482 15.12 1.13 -11.39
N CYS A 483 16.44 1.13 -11.30
CA CYS A 483 17.15 0.43 -10.23
C CYS A 483 16.75 1.08 -8.90
N SER A 484 16.06 0.33 -8.05
CA SER A 484 15.95 0.58 -6.61
C SER A 484 17.06 -0.16 -5.88
#